data_AF-A0A328XKB2-F1
#
_entry.id   AF-A0A328XKB2-F1
#
_cell.length_a   1.000
_cell.length_b   1.000
_cell.length_c   1.000
_cell.angle_alpha   90.00
_cell.angle_beta   90.00
_cell.angle_gamma   90.00
#
_symmetry.space_group_name_H-M   'P 1'
#
loop_
_entity.id
_entity.type
_entity.pdbx_description
1 polymer ?
#
loop_
_entity_poly.entity_id
_entity_poly.type
_entity_poly.pdbx_seq_one_letter_code
_entity_poly.pdbx_strand_id
1 'polypeptide(L)'
;MDLLPGRQQEAVTKRLMSMTDRDEVEIVSMDMWKPYRRAAQAALPQARSVVDKFHVARMSNEALEKIRKGLRKELKANQRRTDRKILLKRCLRPRTPNHGDLDRSLPSAPGSLRA
;
A
#
# COMPACT_ATOMS: atom_id res chain seq x y z
N MET A 1 17.17 28.16 14.34
CA MET A 1 16.69 26.80 14.07
C MET A 1 16.56 26.09 15.39
N ASP A 2 15.41 25.47 15.65
CA ASP A 2 15.11 24.80 16.91
C ASP A 2 15.24 23.28 16.71
N LEU A 3 16.32 22.72 17.26
CA LEU A 3 16.73 21.33 17.04
C LEU A 3 16.90 20.66 18.40
N LEU A 4 16.08 19.64 18.68
CA LEU A 4 16.20 18.85 19.89
C LEU A 4 17.16 17.67 19.70
N PRO A 5 17.92 17.29 20.74
CA PRO A 5 18.70 16.07 20.71
C PRO A 5 17.77 14.85 20.68
N GLY A 6 17.76 14.15 19.54
CA GLY A 6 17.02 12.90 19.36
C GLY A 6 15.53 13.09 19.06
N ARG A 7 14.81 11.96 19.09
CA ARG A 7 13.40 11.87 18.65
C ARG A 7 12.45 11.44 19.75
N GLN A 8 12.84 11.54 21.02
CA GLN A 8 12.06 10.97 22.12
C GLN A 8 10.72 11.70 22.30
N GLN A 9 9.67 10.94 22.60
CA GLN A 9 8.32 11.48 22.77
C GLN A 9 8.28 12.58 23.83
N GLU A 10 8.91 12.33 24.99
CA GLU A 10 8.94 13.28 26.12
C GLU A 10 9.58 14.62 25.74
N ALA A 11 10.68 14.59 24.98
CA ALA A 11 11.38 15.79 24.56
C ALA A 11 10.50 16.67 23.66
N VAL A 12 9.79 16.05 22.71
CA VAL A 12 8.85 16.77 21.83
C VAL A 12 7.67 17.32 22.61
N THR A 13 7.07 16.52 23.50
CA THR A 13 5.95 16.99 24.34
C THR A 13 6.37 18.19 25.19
N LYS A 14 7.52 18.10 25.88
CA LYS A 14 8.03 19.18 26.73
C LYS A 14 8.25 20.46 25.93
N ARG A 15 8.78 20.34 24.71
CA ARG A 15 9.01 21.49 23.83
C ARG A 15 7.71 22.13 23.35
N LEU A 16 6.74 21.33 22.93
CA LEU A 16 5.43 21.83 22.51
C LEU A 16 4.70 22.52 23.67
N MET A 17 4.79 21.95 24.87
CA MET A 17 4.21 22.54 26.08
C MET A 17 4.87 23.86 26.50
N SER A 18 6.13 24.09 26.13
CA SER A 18 6.85 25.33 26.43
C SER A 18 6.60 26.45 25.39
N MET A 19 5.74 26.23 24.39
CA MET A 19 5.35 27.28 23.44
C MET A 19 4.32 28.22 24.08
N THR A 20 4.54 29.52 23.94
CA THR A 20 3.65 30.55 24.50
C THR A 20 2.29 30.56 23.81
N ASP A 21 2.26 30.46 22.48
CA ASP A 21 1.04 30.59 21.66
C ASP A 21 0.47 29.21 21.27
N ARG A 22 0.67 28.21 22.13
CA ARG A 22 0.30 26.82 21.82
C ARG A 22 -1.19 26.66 21.58
N ASP A 23 -2.02 27.47 22.25
CA ASP A 23 -3.48 27.37 22.20
C ASP A 23 -4.04 27.93 20.88
N GLU A 24 -3.26 28.74 20.16
CA GLU A 24 -3.60 29.27 18.83
C GLU A 24 -3.29 28.29 17.69
N VAL A 25 -2.59 27.19 17.99
CA VAL A 25 -2.24 26.20 16.96
C VAL A 25 -3.46 25.39 16.57
N GLU A 26 -3.91 25.55 15.32
CA GLU A 26 -5.05 24.82 14.77
C GLU A 26 -4.67 23.54 14.01
N ILE A 27 -3.48 23.53 13.38
CA ILE A 27 -3.06 22.42 12.50
C ILE A 27 -1.61 22.05 12.81
N VAL A 28 -1.36 20.76 12.97
CA VAL A 28 -0.01 20.20 13.10
C VAL A 28 0.24 19.26 11.93
N SER A 29 1.08 19.70 10.99
CA SER A 29 1.60 18.82 9.94
C SER A 29 2.79 18.04 10.48
N MET A 30 2.69 16.72 10.53
CA MET A 30 3.69 15.84 11.11
C MET A 30 3.94 14.59 10.27
N ASP A 31 5.06 13.93 10.55
CA ASP A 31 5.32 12.58 10.06
C ASP A 31 4.37 11.56 10.74
N MET A 32 4.18 10.39 10.12
CA MET A 32 3.25 9.34 10.55
C MET A 32 3.66 8.60 11.82
N TRP A 33 4.73 9.02 12.48
CA TRP A 33 5.26 8.31 13.63
C TRP A 33 4.36 8.49 14.86
N LYS A 34 3.87 7.36 15.40
CA LYS A 34 2.89 7.33 16.50
C LYS A 34 3.30 8.17 17.74
N PRO A 35 4.57 8.17 18.18
CA PRO A 35 5.01 8.99 19.31
C PRO A 35 4.81 10.49 19.08
N TYR A 36 5.05 11.01 17.87
CA TYR A 36 4.81 12.42 17.56
C TYR A 36 3.34 12.77 17.57
N ARG A 37 2.49 11.90 17.05
CA ARG A 37 1.03 12.08 17.16
C ARG A 37 0.60 12.14 18.63
N ARG A 38 1.13 11.26 19.49
CA ARG A 38 0.84 11.27 20.93
C ARG A 38 1.33 12.54 21.61
N ALA A 39 2.55 12.99 21.30
CA ALA A 39 3.12 14.22 21.85
C ALA A 39 2.30 15.46 21.44
N ALA A 40 1.96 15.57 20.15
CA ALA A 40 1.14 16.65 19.64
C ALA A 40 -0.27 16.65 20.24
N GLN A 41 -0.92 15.49 20.34
CA GLN A 41 -2.25 15.39 20.94
C GLN A 41 -2.25 15.71 22.45
N ALA A 42 -1.15 15.42 23.15
CA ALA A 42 -1.00 15.75 24.56
C ALA A 42 -0.71 17.24 24.81
N ALA A 43 0.07 17.88 23.94
CA ALA A 43 0.49 19.28 24.10
C ALA A 43 -0.45 20.28 23.42
N LEU A 44 -1.14 19.87 22.35
CA LEU A 44 -1.97 20.69 21.47
C LEU A 44 -3.31 19.96 21.20
N PRO A 45 -4.15 19.75 22.22
CA PRO A 45 -5.37 18.95 22.09
C PRO A 45 -6.39 19.55 21.11
N GLN A 46 -6.36 20.87 20.90
CA GLN A 46 -7.22 21.59 19.96
C GLN A 46 -6.77 21.47 18.50
N ALA A 47 -5.49 21.12 18.27
CA ALA A 47 -4.92 21.13 16.94
C ALA A 47 -5.21 19.83 16.17
N ARG A 48 -5.57 19.97 14.89
CA ARG A 48 -5.77 18.83 13.99
C ARG A 48 -4.43 18.32 13.46
N SER A 49 -4.14 17.05 13.75
CA SER A 49 -2.95 16.36 13.21
C SER A 49 -3.16 15.96 11.75
N VAL A 50 -2.29 16.45 10.86
CA VAL A 50 -2.26 16.14 9.43
C VAL A 50 -0.97 15.40 9.10
N VAL A 51 -1.09 14.32 8.35
CA VAL A 51 0.07 13.56 7.87
C VAL A 51 0.71 14.28 6.68
N ASP A 52 2.03 14.42 6.71
CA ASP A 52 2.80 14.94 5.59
C ASP A 52 2.68 14.06 4.32
N LYS A 53 2.26 14.69 3.22
CA LYS A 53 2.10 14.08 1.89
C LYS A 53 3.36 13.39 1.36
N PHE A 54 4.55 13.91 1.69
CA PHE A 54 5.80 13.36 1.15
C PHE A 54 6.11 11.98 1.72
N HIS A 55 5.82 11.78 3.00
CA HIS A 55 5.98 10.50 3.66
C HIS A 55 5.02 9.45 3.09
N VAL A 56 3.76 9.84 2.83
CA VAL A 56 2.77 8.98 2.18
C VAL A 56 3.23 8.59 0.77
N ALA A 57 3.61 9.57 -0.05
CA ALA A 57 4.05 9.33 -1.42
C ALA A 57 5.30 8.42 -1.48
N ARG A 58 6.26 8.64 -0.58
CA ARG A 58 7.45 7.78 -0.45
C ARG A 58 7.06 6.33 -0.15
N MET A 59 6.18 6.12 0.83
CA MET A 59 5.75 4.77 1.21
C MET A 59 4.97 4.07 0.11
N SER A 60 4.10 4.78 -0.60
CA SER A 60 3.41 4.24 -1.78
C SER A 60 4.41 3.81 -2.86
N ASN A 61 5.40 4.66 -3.16
CA ASN A 61 6.44 4.33 -4.14
C ASN A 61 7.27 3.11 -3.73
N GLU A 62 7.66 3.02 -2.45
CA GLU A 62 8.41 1.87 -1.93
C GLU A 62 7.61 0.57 -2.01
N ALA A 63 6.33 0.61 -1.66
CA ALA A 63 5.44 -0.56 -1.76
C ALA A 63 5.28 -1.01 -3.22
N LEU A 64 5.03 -0.08 -4.14
CA LEU A 64 4.92 -0.37 -5.57
C LEU A 64 6.23 -0.94 -6.14
N GLU A 65 7.37 -0.40 -5.72
CA GLU A 65 8.68 -0.87 -6.17
C GLU A 65 8.98 -2.29 -5.67
N LYS A 66 8.58 -2.64 -4.44
CA LYS A 66 8.70 -4.02 -3.93
C LYS A 66 7.89 -5.00 -4.78
N ILE A 67 6.64 -4.66 -5.11
CA ILE A 67 5.78 -5.48 -5.96
C ILE A 67 6.39 -5.61 -7.35
N ARG A 68 6.82 -4.49 -7.95
CA ARG A 68 7.43 -4.46 -9.28
C ARG A 68 8.68 -5.35 -9.35
N LYS A 69 9.57 -5.25 -8.37
CA LYS A 69 10.77 -6.12 -8.27
C LYS A 69 10.38 -7.59 -8.08
N GLY A 70 9.33 -7.88 -7.32
CA GLY A 70 8.79 -9.24 -7.17
C GLY A 70 8.36 -9.82 -8.52
N LEU A 71 7.44 -9.13 -9.21
CA LEU A 71 6.96 -9.54 -10.53
C LEU A 71 8.08 -9.67 -11.56
N ARG A 72 9.10 -8.80 -11.51
CA ARG A 72 10.27 -8.88 -12.41
C ARG A 72 11.05 -10.18 -12.25
N LYS A 73 11.15 -10.74 -11.04
CA LYS A 73 11.86 -12.01 -10.80
C LYS A 73 11.19 -13.17 -11.50
N GLU A 74 9.86 -13.11 -11.66
CA GLU A 74 9.06 -14.15 -12.32
C GLU A 74 9.09 -14.04 -13.87
N LEU A 75 9.63 -12.95 -14.43
CA LEU A 75 9.69 -12.74 -15.88
C LEU A 75 10.90 -13.39 -16.57
N LYS A 76 10.61 -14.07 -17.70
CA LYS A 76 11.61 -14.55 -18.67
C LYS A 76 12.37 -13.37 -19.30
N ALA A 77 13.62 -13.61 -19.72
CA ALA A 77 14.55 -12.57 -20.19
C ALA A 77 14.00 -11.67 -21.31
N ASN A 78 13.18 -12.22 -22.21
CA ASN A 78 12.55 -11.51 -23.32
C ASN A 78 11.43 -10.52 -22.90
N GLN A 79 10.80 -10.71 -21.74
CA GLN A 79 9.72 -9.85 -21.25
C GLN A 79 10.23 -8.67 -20.39
N ARG A 80 11.50 -8.69 -19.98
CA ARG A 80 12.13 -7.68 -19.10
C ARG A 80 12.24 -6.29 -19.73
N ARG A 81 12.15 -6.13 -21.06
CA ARG A 81 12.10 -4.81 -21.73
C ARG A 81 10.81 -4.01 -21.41
N THR A 82 9.75 -4.66 -20.94
CA THR A 82 8.46 -4.01 -20.59
C THR A 82 8.21 -3.83 -19.09
N ASP A 83 9.24 -4.03 -18.26
CA ASP A 83 9.19 -4.00 -16.80
C ASP A 83 8.55 -2.71 -16.23
N ARG A 84 8.82 -1.54 -16.82
CA ARG A 84 8.19 -0.26 -16.41
C ARG A 84 6.67 -0.21 -16.57
N LYS A 85 6.08 -1.10 -17.39
CA LYS A 85 4.64 -1.18 -17.63
C LYS A 85 4.01 -2.42 -16.97
N ILE A 86 4.77 -3.17 -16.17
CA ILE A 86 4.30 -4.44 -15.60
C ILE A 86 3.09 -4.24 -14.67
N LEU A 87 3.08 -3.13 -13.91
CA LEU A 87 1.98 -2.74 -13.03
C LEU A 87 0.75 -2.23 -13.77
N LEU A 88 0.87 -1.93 -15.07
CA LEU A 88 -0.22 -1.44 -15.92
C LEU A 88 -0.89 -2.57 -16.72
N LYS A 89 -0.31 -3.78 -16.71
CA LYS A 89 -0.90 -4.95 -17.36
C LYS A 89 -2.01 -5.48 -16.45
N ARG A 90 -3.27 -5.42 -16.91
CA ARG A 90 -4.36 -6.17 -16.27
C ARG A 90 -3.98 -7.65 -16.32
N CYS A 91 -3.75 -8.27 -15.16
CA CYS A 91 -3.86 -9.72 -15.07
C CYS A 91 -5.31 -10.06 -15.41
N LEU A 92 -5.56 -10.52 -16.64
CA LEU A 92 -6.79 -11.22 -16.96
C LEU A 92 -6.80 -12.43 -16.03
N ARG A 93 -7.62 -12.38 -14.97
CA ARG A 93 -7.98 -13.58 -14.21
C ARG A 93 -8.37 -14.63 -15.25
N PRO A 94 -7.84 -15.86 -15.20
CA PRO A 94 -8.33 -16.92 -16.07
C PRO A 94 -9.85 -16.95 -15.91
N ARG A 95 -10.60 -16.81 -17.01
CA ARG A 95 -12.05 -17.07 -16.97
C ARG A 95 -12.17 -18.48 -16.40
N THR A 96 -12.88 -18.61 -15.28
CA THR A 96 -13.33 -19.93 -14.84
C THR A 96 -14.08 -20.56 -16.03
N PRO A 97 -13.87 -21.85 -16.33
CA PRO A 97 -14.66 -22.51 -17.35
C PRO A 97 -16.13 -22.35 -16.96
N ASN A 98 -16.95 -21.81 -17.86
CA ASN A 98 -18.39 -21.80 -17.66
C ASN A 98 -18.84 -23.26 -17.49
N HIS A 99 -19.75 -23.49 -16.54
CA HIS A 99 -20.32 -24.81 -16.23
C HIS A 99 -21.20 -25.40 -17.35
N GLY A 100 -21.05 -24.93 -18.59
CA GLY A 100 -21.88 -25.30 -19.75
C GLY A 100 -21.20 -26.19 -20.80
N ASP A 101 -19.90 -26.47 -20.67
CA ASP A 101 -19.13 -27.22 -21.69
C ASP A 101 -18.91 -28.71 -21.32
N LEU A 102 -19.84 -29.32 -20.58
CA LEU A 102 -19.79 -30.75 -20.22
C LEU A 102 -20.68 -31.67 -21.09
N ASP A 103 -21.37 -31.14 -22.10
CA ASP A 103 -22.32 -31.93 -22.90
C ASP A 103 -21.84 -32.29 -24.33
N ARG A 104 -20.52 -32.41 -24.54
CA ARG A 104 -19.97 -32.94 -25.79
C ARG A 104 -18.86 -33.97 -25.56
N SER A 105 -19.20 -35.06 -24.89
CA SER A 105 -18.54 -36.35 -25.14
C SER A 105 -19.28 -37.48 -24.42
N LEU A 106 -20.30 -38.05 -25.06
CA LEU A 106 -20.68 -39.43 -24.79
C LEU A 106 -20.25 -40.28 -26.00
N PRO A 107 -19.49 -41.38 -25.81
CA PRO A 107 -19.22 -42.31 -26.89
C PRO A 107 -20.51 -43.06 -27.23
N SER A 108 -20.86 -43.10 -28.52
CA SER A 108 -21.95 -43.94 -29.03
C SER A 108 -21.61 -45.42 -28.78
N ALA A 109 -22.48 -46.11 -28.03
CA ALA A 109 -22.39 -47.55 -27.82
C ALA A 109 -22.58 -48.32 -29.15
N PRO A 110 -21.85 -49.42 -29.39
CA PRO A 110 -22.11 -50.28 -30.55
C PRO A 110 -23.35 -51.15 -30.28
N GLY A 111 -24.37 -50.97 -31.11
CA GLY A 111 -25.58 -51.77 -31.09
C GLY A 111 -25.41 -53.12 -31.82
N SER A 112 -25.75 -54.18 -31.08
CA SER A 112 -26.46 -55.39 -31.49
C SER A 112 -25.92 -56.30 -32.61
N LEU A 113 -25.61 -57.53 -32.18
CA LEU A 113 -25.56 -58.78 -32.94
C LEU A 113 -26.92 -59.13 -33.61
N ARG A 114 -26.84 -60.08 -34.57
CA ARG A 114 -27.88 -60.87 -35.30
C ARG A 114 -28.20 -60.32 -36.70
N ALA A 115 -28.32 -61.14 -37.74
CA ALA A 115 -28.65 -62.57 -37.82
C ALA A 115 -27.64 -63.39 -38.65
#